data_AF-A0A376ZQP0-F1
#
_entry.id   AF-A0A376ZQP0-F1
#
_cell.length_a   1.000
_cell.length_b   1.000
_cell.length_c   1.000
_cell.angle_alpha   90.00
_cell.angle_beta   90.00
_cell.angle_gamma   90.00
#
_symmetry.space_group_name_H-M   'P 1'
#
loop_
_entity.id
_entity.type
_entity.pdbx_description
1 polymer ?
#
loop_
_entity_poly.entity_id
_entity_poly.type
_entity_poly.pdbx_seq_one_letter_code
_entity_poly.pdbx_strand_id
1 'polypeptide(L)'
;MQERHTEQDYRALLIADTPIIDVRAPIEFEQGAMPAAINLPLMNNDERAAVGTCYKQQGSDAALALGHKLVAGEIRQQRMDAWRAACLQNPQGILCCARGGQRSHIVQSWLYAAGLIIRWWKAVIRHCARPRFRRLLNWHKNR
;
A
#
# COMPACT_ATOMS: atom_id res chain seq x y z
N MET A 1 -10.76 16.95 0.19
CA MET A 1 -10.20 17.34 -1.13
C MET A 1 -9.20 16.26 -1.52
N GLN A 2 -9.46 15.45 -2.57
CA GLN A 2 -8.50 14.41 -2.98
C GLN A 2 -7.38 15.08 -3.79
N GLU A 3 -6.16 15.12 -3.24
CA GLU A 3 -4.98 15.56 -3.98
C GLU A 3 -4.79 14.67 -5.21
N ARG A 4 -4.73 15.29 -6.40
CA ARG A 4 -4.43 14.61 -7.66
C ARG A 4 -2.93 14.78 -7.92
N HIS A 5 -2.15 13.73 -7.69
CA HIS A 5 -0.73 13.74 -8.03
C HIS A 5 -0.52 13.58 -9.54
N THR A 6 0.44 14.33 -10.08
CA THR A 6 0.83 14.39 -11.48
C THR A 6 1.88 13.34 -11.83
N GLU A 7 2.18 13.19 -13.13
CA GLU A 7 3.27 12.33 -13.58
C GLU A 7 4.64 12.71 -12.99
N GLN A 8 4.89 14.02 -12.89
CA GLN A 8 6.16 14.57 -12.38
C GLN A 8 6.34 14.21 -10.90
N ASP A 9 5.25 14.25 -10.14
CA ASP A 9 5.25 13.87 -8.73
C ASP A 9 5.71 12.41 -8.55
N TYR A 10 5.18 11.47 -9.34
CA TYR A 10 5.60 10.06 -9.25
C TYR A 10 7.05 9.84 -9.73
N ARG A 11 7.52 10.60 -10.72
CA ARG A 11 8.93 10.55 -11.15
C ARG A 11 9.86 11.02 -10.05
N ALA A 12 9.52 12.11 -9.37
CA ALA A 12 10.31 12.65 -8.28
C ALA A 12 10.48 11.64 -7.15
N LEU A 13 9.41 10.89 -6.80
CA LEU A 13 9.50 9.82 -5.80
C LEU A 13 10.48 8.73 -6.17
N LEU A 14 10.45 8.28 -7.43
CA LEU A 14 11.34 7.22 -7.91
C LEU A 14 12.80 7.71 -7.95
N ILE A 15 13.03 8.95 -8.37
CA ILE A 15 14.38 9.53 -8.44
C ILE A 15 14.96 9.76 -7.04
N ALA A 16 14.13 10.17 -6.08
CA ALA A 16 14.54 10.48 -4.72
C ALA A 16 14.63 9.25 -3.81
N ASP A 17 14.42 8.03 -4.34
CA ASP A 17 14.35 6.77 -3.57
C ASP A 17 13.49 6.92 -2.30
N THR A 18 12.37 7.64 -2.42
CA THR A 18 11.49 7.91 -1.29
C THR A 18 10.94 6.57 -0.76
N PRO A 19 11.05 6.28 0.54
CA PRO A 19 10.54 5.01 1.09
C PRO A 19 9.05 4.83 0.81
N ILE A 20 8.68 3.68 0.24
CA ILE A 20 7.28 3.37 -0.07
C ILE A 20 6.81 2.23 0.82
N ILE A 21 5.82 2.48 1.67
CA ILE A 21 5.16 1.42 2.44
C ILE A 21 4.05 0.83 1.57
N ASP A 22 4.30 -0.37 1.04
CA ASP A 22 3.35 -1.11 0.21
C ASP A 22 2.51 -2.05 1.09
N VAL A 23 1.21 -1.76 1.21
CA VAL A 23 0.26 -2.56 2.03
C VAL A 23 -0.45 -3.67 1.27
N ARG A 24 -0.01 -3.97 0.05
CA ARG A 24 -0.50 -5.12 -0.72
C ARG A 24 -0.06 -6.44 -0.07
N ALA A 25 -0.72 -7.54 -0.46
CA ALA A 25 -0.29 -8.86 -0.02
C ALA A 25 1.08 -9.21 -0.62
N PRO A 26 1.88 -10.08 0.04
CA PRO A 26 3.22 -10.45 -0.41
C PRO A 26 3.28 -10.90 -1.88
N ILE A 27 2.32 -11.72 -2.32
CA ILE A 27 2.25 -12.20 -3.70
C ILE A 27 2.12 -11.06 -4.73
N GLU A 28 1.44 -9.96 -4.39
CA GLU A 28 1.34 -8.80 -5.28
C GLU A 28 2.61 -7.97 -5.30
N PHE A 29 3.32 -7.92 -4.16
CA PHE A 29 4.57 -7.21 -4.02
C PHE A 29 5.66 -7.90 -4.85
N GLU A 30 5.77 -9.21 -4.76
CA GLU A 30 6.69 -10.04 -5.56
C GLU A 30 6.43 -9.91 -7.06
N GLN A 31 5.17 -9.81 -7.47
CA GLN A 31 4.78 -9.62 -8.87
C GLN A 31 5.20 -8.26 -9.45
N GLY A 32 5.51 -7.27 -8.61
CA GLY A 32 5.88 -5.93 -9.09
C GLY A 32 5.90 -4.87 -8.01
N ALA A 33 6.94 -4.89 -7.19
CA ALA A 33 7.25 -3.84 -6.23
C ALA A 33 7.92 -2.63 -6.89
N MET A 34 7.72 -1.46 -6.28
CA MET A 34 8.50 -0.26 -6.61
C MET A 34 9.90 -0.34 -5.99
N PRO A 35 10.92 0.28 -6.62
CA PRO A 35 12.21 0.52 -5.97
C PRO A 35 12.00 1.23 -4.62
N ALA A 36 12.84 0.91 -3.63
CA ALA A 36 12.75 1.43 -2.27
C ALA A 36 11.43 1.14 -1.52
N ALA A 37 10.58 0.25 -2.04
CA ALA A 37 9.36 -0.15 -1.36
C ALA A 37 9.63 -1.24 -0.31
N ILE A 38 9.02 -1.10 0.86
CA ILE A 38 8.94 -2.11 1.91
C ILE A 38 7.53 -2.67 1.96
N ASN A 39 7.38 -4.00 2.02
CA ASN A 39 6.07 -4.63 2.09
C ASN A 39 5.63 -4.76 3.55
N LEU A 40 4.56 -4.05 3.92
CA LEU A 40 3.89 -4.19 5.21
C LEU A 40 2.41 -4.49 4.96
N PRO A 41 2.08 -5.75 4.68
CA PRO A 41 0.78 -6.13 4.12
C PRO A 41 -0.38 -5.84 5.07
N LEU A 42 -1.46 -5.25 4.55
CA LEU A 42 -2.74 -5.23 5.27
C LEU A 42 -3.32 -6.62 5.42
N MET A 43 -3.04 -7.53 4.48
CA MET A 43 -3.50 -8.92 4.50
C MET A 43 -2.42 -9.84 3.93
N ASN A 44 -2.30 -11.04 4.49
CA ASN A 44 -1.47 -12.09 3.89
C ASN A 44 -2.13 -12.65 2.61
N ASN A 45 -1.48 -13.61 1.95
CA ASN A 45 -1.95 -14.17 0.69
C ASN A 45 -3.31 -14.89 0.84
N ASP A 46 -3.50 -15.62 1.92
CA ASP A 46 -4.71 -16.41 2.18
C ASP A 46 -5.90 -15.51 2.55
N GLU A 47 -5.68 -14.55 3.44
CA GLU A 47 -6.66 -13.52 3.80
C GLU A 47 -7.08 -12.71 2.58
N ARG A 48 -6.12 -12.30 1.74
CA ARG A 48 -6.41 -11.65 0.47
C ARG A 48 -7.28 -12.51 -0.43
N ALA A 49 -6.96 -13.81 -0.56
CA ALA A 49 -7.73 -14.72 -1.40
C ALA A 49 -9.16 -14.89 -0.87
N ALA A 50 -9.33 -15.06 0.44
CA ALA A 50 -10.63 -15.16 1.10
C ALA A 50 -11.48 -13.89 0.89
N VAL A 51 -10.91 -12.71 1.14
CA VAL A 51 -11.59 -11.42 0.93
C VAL A 51 -11.91 -11.20 -0.56
N GLY A 52 -11.01 -11.58 -1.46
CA GLY A 52 -11.22 -11.49 -2.90
C GLY A 52 -12.35 -12.38 -3.41
N THR A 53 -12.46 -13.59 -2.86
CA THR A 53 -13.56 -14.52 -3.14
C THR A 53 -14.88 -13.99 -2.59
N CYS A 54 -14.89 -13.52 -1.34
CA CYS A 54 -16.07 -12.92 -0.72
C CYS A 54 -16.56 -11.69 -1.51
N TYR A 55 -15.64 -10.83 -1.97
CA TYR A 55 -16.00 -9.68 -2.79
C TYR A 55 -16.71 -10.08 -4.09
N LYS A 56 -16.23 -11.12 -4.77
CA LYS A 56 -16.85 -11.61 -6.01
C LYS A 56 -18.22 -12.23 -5.77
N GLN A 57 -18.42 -12.91 -4.65
CA GLN A 57 -19.64 -13.66 -4.35
C GLN A 57 -20.72 -12.82 -3.67
N GLN A 58 -20.32 -11.91 -2.76
CA GLN A 58 -21.20 -11.24 -1.81
C GLN A 58 -21.06 -9.71 -1.83
N GLY A 59 -20.17 -9.17 -2.67
CA GLY A 59 -20.00 -7.73 -2.86
C GLY A 59 -19.08 -7.05 -1.85
N SER A 60 -19.04 -5.72 -1.93
CA SER A 60 -18.05 -4.89 -1.24
C SER A 60 -18.19 -4.91 0.28
N ASP A 61 -19.42 -4.82 0.79
CA ASP A 61 -19.66 -4.67 2.23
C ASP A 61 -19.36 -5.97 2.98
N ALA A 62 -19.73 -7.12 2.39
CA ALA A 62 -19.39 -8.43 2.93
C ALA A 62 -17.87 -8.66 2.97
N ALA A 63 -17.16 -8.27 1.90
CA ALA A 63 -15.71 -8.37 1.83
C ALA A 63 -15.02 -7.45 2.85
N LEU A 64 -15.55 -6.24 3.07
CA LEU A 64 -15.06 -5.31 4.07
C LEU A 64 -15.25 -5.88 5.49
N ALA A 65 -16.44 -6.39 5.78
CA ALA A 65 -16.74 -7.03 7.06
C ALA A 65 -15.85 -8.25 7.32
N LEU A 66 -15.63 -9.10 6.30
CA LEU A 66 -14.71 -10.23 6.39
C LEU A 66 -13.27 -9.75 6.63
N GLY A 67 -12.81 -8.72 5.93
CA GLY A 67 -11.49 -8.14 6.15
C GLY A 67 -11.29 -7.64 7.58
N HIS A 68 -12.29 -6.96 8.16
CA HIS A 68 -12.25 -6.54 9.55
C HIS A 68 -12.24 -7.71 10.54
N LYS A 69 -12.92 -8.82 10.23
CA LYS A 69 -12.90 -10.03 11.06
C LYS A 69 -11.54 -10.74 11.00
N LEU A 70 -10.94 -10.83 9.82
CA LEU A 70 -9.64 -11.48 9.62
C LEU A 70 -8.50 -10.65 10.23
N VAL A 71 -8.58 -9.33 10.14
CA VAL A 71 -7.57 -8.40 10.65
C VAL A 71 -8.07 -7.76 11.95
N ALA A 72 -8.21 -8.57 12.99
CA ALA A 72 -8.70 -8.18 14.31
C ALA A 72 -7.72 -8.57 15.43
N GLY A 73 -7.97 -8.05 16.64
CA GLY A 73 -7.23 -8.40 17.84
C GLY A 73 -5.71 -8.24 17.69
N GLU A 74 -4.99 -9.28 18.05
CA GLU A 74 -3.52 -9.30 18.07
C GLU A 74 -2.92 -9.13 16.66
N ILE A 75 -3.51 -9.73 15.63
CA ILE A 75 -3.06 -9.58 14.23
C ILE A 75 -3.10 -8.12 13.80
N ARG A 76 -4.20 -7.43 14.13
CA ARG A 76 -4.33 -5.99 13.83
C ARG A 76 -3.27 -5.19 14.59
N GLN A 77 -3.03 -5.51 15.86
CA GLN A 77 -2.05 -4.80 16.68
C GLN A 77 -0.63 -4.98 16.11
N GLN A 78 -0.22 -6.20 15.77
CA GLN A 78 1.07 -6.49 15.16
C GLN A 78 1.29 -5.71 13.85
N ARG A 79 0.26 -5.62 13.00
CA ARG A 79 0.32 -4.83 11.75
C ARG A 79 0.41 -3.33 12.03
N MET A 80 -0.34 -2.84 13.02
CA MET A 80 -0.28 -1.44 13.46
C MET A 80 1.10 -1.06 13.98
N ASP A 81 1.71 -1.91 14.80
CA ASP A 81 3.04 -1.67 15.35
C ASP A 81 4.11 -1.67 14.26
N ALA A 82 4.01 -2.58 13.30
CA ALA A 82 4.91 -2.61 12.13
C ALA A 82 4.79 -1.35 11.27
N TRP A 83 3.56 -0.90 10.98
CA TRP A 83 3.36 0.36 10.24
C TRP A 83 3.87 1.56 11.03
N ARG A 84 3.61 1.61 12.34
CA ARG A 84 4.10 2.69 13.20
C ARG A 84 5.62 2.77 13.21
N ALA A 85 6.30 1.64 13.38
CA ALA A 85 7.76 1.58 13.34
C ALA A 85 8.29 2.08 11.99
N ALA A 86 7.69 1.65 10.88
CA ALA A 86 8.09 2.09 9.55
C ALA A 86 7.84 3.58 9.30
N CYS A 87 6.71 4.13 9.78
CA CYS A 87 6.43 5.57 9.70
C CYS A 87 7.45 6.39 10.48
N LEU A 88 7.85 5.92 11.67
CA LEU A 88 8.84 6.61 12.50
C LEU A 88 10.24 6.57 11.87
N GLN A 89 10.61 5.44 11.26
CA GLN A 89 11.87 5.30 10.52
C GLN A 89 11.88 6.10 9.22
N ASN A 90 10.71 6.29 8.59
CA ASN A 90 10.55 6.93 7.30
C ASN A 90 9.51 8.06 7.39
N PRO A 91 9.86 9.21 8.01
CA PRO A 91 8.90 10.31 8.21
C PRO A 91 8.43 10.96 6.90
N GLN A 92 9.22 10.83 5.82
CA GLN A 92 8.84 11.23 4.46
C GLN A 92 8.27 10.07 3.63
N GLY A 93 8.10 8.90 4.25
CA GLY A 93 7.63 7.69 3.60
C GLY A 93 6.19 7.83 3.12
N ILE A 94 5.86 7.10 2.06
CA ILE A 94 4.55 7.17 1.42
C ILE A 94 3.85 5.83 1.55
N LEU A 95 2.61 5.86 2.06
CA LEU A 95 1.73 4.72 2.07
C LEU A 95 1.10 4.52 0.68
N CYS A 96 1.21 3.32 0.11
CA CYS A 96 0.61 3.01 -1.18
C CYS A 96 -0.05 1.62 -1.25
N CYS A 97 -0.96 1.46 -2.20
CA CYS A 97 -1.53 0.16 -2.58
C CYS A 97 -1.72 0.08 -4.11
N ALA A 98 -2.10 -1.10 -4.61
CA ALA A 98 -2.19 -1.41 -6.05
C ALA A 98 -2.80 -0.28 -6.93
N ARG A 99 -4.01 0.17 -6.59
CA ARG A 99 -4.78 1.14 -7.39
C ARG A 99 -5.24 2.36 -6.61
N GLY A 100 -4.68 2.60 -5.41
CA GLY A 100 -5.19 3.63 -4.49
C GLY A 100 -6.64 3.34 -4.05
N GLY A 101 -6.86 2.12 -3.57
CA GLY A 101 -8.16 1.57 -3.18
C GLY A 101 -8.40 1.57 -1.67
N GLN A 102 -9.47 0.87 -1.25
CA GLN A 102 -9.90 0.79 0.16
C GLN A 102 -8.81 0.33 1.13
N ARG A 103 -7.88 -0.52 0.71
CA ARG A 103 -6.82 -1.06 1.60
C ARG A 103 -5.91 0.02 2.18
N SER A 104 -5.36 0.91 1.34
CA SER A 104 -4.55 2.03 1.83
C SER A 104 -5.37 3.00 2.66
N HIS A 105 -6.66 3.17 2.35
CA HIS A 105 -7.55 4.03 3.14
C HIS A 105 -7.82 3.45 4.54
N ILE A 106 -8.04 2.14 4.66
CA ILE A 106 -8.23 1.47 5.96
C ILE A 106 -6.98 1.64 6.83
N VAL A 107 -5.81 1.35 6.28
CA VAL A 107 -4.54 1.49 7.02
C VAL A 107 -4.31 2.94 7.43
N GLN A 108 -4.54 3.90 6.53
CA GLN A 108 -4.45 5.32 6.82
C GLN A 108 -5.41 5.73 7.95
N SER A 109 -6.68 5.30 7.89
CA SER A 109 -7.68 5.62 8.92
C SER A 109 -7.30 5.03 10.28
N TRP A 110 -6.72 3.83 10.31
CA TRP A 110 -6.24 3.23 11.55
C TRP A 110 -5.01 3.96 12.11
N LEU A 111 -4.05 4.32 11.27
CA LEU A 111 -2.88 5.11 11.67
C LEU A 111 -3.29 6.51 12.17
N TYR A 112 -4.24 7.14 11.49
CA TYR A 112 -4.79 8.44 11.90
C TYR A 112 -5.50 8.35 13.25
N ALA A 113 -6.31 7.31 13.47
CA ALA A 113 -6.95 7.06 14.76
C ALA A 113 -5.92 6.79 15.89
N ALA A 114 -4.74 6.28 15.55
CA ALA A 114 -3.62 6.11 16.46
C ALA A 114 -2.75 7.38 16.62
N GLY A 115 -3.15 8.51 16.02
CA GLY A 115 -2.45 9.80 16.11
C GLY A 115 -1.28 9.98 15.14
N LEU A 116 -1.11 9.09 14.16
CA LEU A 116 -0.03 9.17 13.17
C LEU A 116 -0.55 9.77 11.86
N ILE A 117 0.05 10.89 11.45
CA ILE A 117 -0.21 11.50 10.15
C ILE A 117 0.87 11.03 9.18
N ILE A 118 0.48 10.15 8.25
CA ILE A 118 1.37 9.68 7.17
C ILE A 118 0.96 10.31 5.85
N ARG A 119 1.93 10.56 4.97
CA ARG A 119 1.67 10.95 3.59
C ARG A 119 1.19 9.71 2.80
N TRP A 120 0.04 9.78 2.16
CA TRP A 120 -0.48 8.68 1.32
C TRP A 120 -0.70 9.17 -0.10
N TRP A 121 -0.35 8.35 -1.08
CA TRP A 121 -0.51 8.71 -2.49
C TRP A 121 -1.40 7.71 -3.20
N LYS A 122 -2.43 8.22 -3.85
CA LYS A 122 -3.40 7.37 -4.53
C LYS A 122 -2.79 6.83 -5.83
N ALA A 123 -2.80 5.51 -5.99
CA ALA A 123 -2.49 4.82 -7.25
C ALA A 123 -1.06 4.96 -7.79
N VAL A 124 -0.06 5.16 -6.92
CA VAL A 124 1.38 5.18 -7.25
C VAL A 124 1.78 4.00 -8.13
N ILE A 125 1.47 2.78 -7.67
CA ILE A 125 1.88 1.54 -8.35
C ILE A 125 1.30 1.46 -9.76
N ARG A 126 0.00 1.76 -9.93
CA ARG A 126 -0.64 1.76 -11.26
C ARG A 126 -0.02 2.77 -12.21
N HIS A 127 0.37 3.95 -11.71
CA HIS A 127 0.96 4.99 -12.56
C HIS A 127 2.35 4.58 -13.01
N CYS A 128 3.19 4.11 -12.08
CA CYS A 128 4.55 3.67 -12.35
C CYS A 128 4.60 2.37 -13.18
N ALA A 129 3.58 1.52 -13.12
CA ALA A 129 3.48 0.32 -13.97
C ALA A 129 3.18 0.59 -15.46
N ARG A 130 2.95 1.86 -15.86
CA ARG A 130 2.70 2.20 -17.27
C ARG A 130 3.97 2.01 -18.12
N PRO A 131 3.85 1.64 -19.40
CA PRO A 131 5.01 1.38 -20.28
C PRO A 131 6.03 2.53 -20.32
N ARG A 132 5.55 3.78 -20.26
CA ARG A 132 6.36 5.02 -20.26
C ARG A 132 7.28 5.17 -19.05
N PHE A 133 6.99 4.47 -17.94
CA PHE A 133 7.78 4.49 -16.71
C PHE A 133 8.63 3.23 -16.51
N ARG A 134 8.30 2.14 -17.21
CA ARG A 134 8.98 0.85 -17.08
C ARG A 134 10.48 0.93 -17.39
N ARG A 135 10.90 1.83 -18.29
CA ARG A 135 12.33 2.09 -18.56
C ARG A 135 13.04 2.74 -17.36
N LEU A 136 12.39 3.70 -16.69
CA LEU A 136 12.93 4.38 -15.50
C LEU A 136 13.06 3.39 -14.32
N LEU A 137 12.05 2.54 -14.14
CA LEU A 137 12.05 1.48 -13.12
C LEU A 137 13.13 0.43 -13.35
N ASN A 138 13.30 -0.03 -14.59
CA ASN A 138 14.34 -1.00 -14.93
C ASN A 138 15.74 -0.43 -14.76
N TRP A 139 15.93 0.87 -15.01
CA TRP A 139 17.22 1.53 -14.77
C TRP A 139 17.55 1.63 -13.27
N HIS A 140 16.59 1.97 -12.41
CA HIS A 140 16.82 1.95 -10.95
C HIS A 140 17.08 0.54 -10.39
N LYS A 141 16.46 -0.51 -10.95
CA LYS A 141 16.69 -1.91 -10.52
C LYS A 141 18.06 -2.46 -10.91
N ASN A 142 18.72 -1.86 -11.91
CA ASN A 142 20.00 -2.32 -12.46
C ASN A 142 21.17 -1.37 -12.14
N ARG A 143 20.99 -0.43 -11.20
CA ARG A 143 22.10 0.30 -10.59
C ARG A 143 22.70 -0.52 -9.45
#